data_AF-A0A962CGX5-F1
#
_entry.id   AF-A0A962CGX5-F1
#
_cell.length_a   1.000
_cell.length_b   1.000
_cell.length_c   1.000
_cell.angle_alpha   90.00
_cell.angle_beta   90.00
_cell.angle_gamma   90.00
#
_symmetry.space_group_name_H-M   'P 1'
#
loop_
_entity.id
_entity.type
_entity.pdbx_description
1 polymer ?
#
loop_
_entity_poly.entity_id
_entity_poly.type
_entity_poly.pdbx_seq_one_letter_code
_entity_poly.pdbx_strand_id
1 'polypeptide(L)'
;INFTRYDEIEADRVGIQSLARAGFEPLAMAETFATMQRVMRVNGIDVPEFLRTHPVDVNRIADAKARAVQLEQTYPVAEAAAANIGKTVTVAPVANATASLNLALPPSPRSASASAASPLQSSQFELMRERARTLNADSVNGILRYYADERKRGPAASTSANRYGHALALIRARQPQAAVEEFAGLVADYPQTAAFQLGMAEAEDQAGNRDAAFRRFERLSNDFPGNRAIALAFTDALLARADAKSAQRAQDLVRPLLGRYPDDPDLQRSFARASELGGDKIRAAEAYAEWTFLNGRAEDALNQLKALASKENLTYYQRARVDARITAMTPIVLDIRKRERRETEPDDTSGNRIGLSTSLRCPNQECPDMSLRRNIPRLQ
;
A
#
# COMPACT_ATOMS: atom_id res chain seq x y z
N ILE A 1 19.43 7.04 -10.10
CA ILE A 1 19.45 8.32 -9.36
C ILE A 1 20.49 8.15 -8.27
N ASN A 2 21.55 8.96 -8.24
CA ASN A 2 22.59 8.89 -7.21
C ASN A 2 22.49 10.16 -6.36
N PHE A 3 22.41 10.03 -5.04
CA PHE A 3 22.33 11.17 -4.12
C PHE A 3 23.74 11.63 -3.72
N THR A 4 23.91 12.93 -3.57
CA THR A 4 25.18 13.49 -3.08
C THR A 4 25.26 13.33 -1.56
N ARG A 5 26.47 13.37 -1.01
CA ARG A 5 26.68 13.35 0.45
C ARG A 5 25.95 14.51 1.16
N TYR A 6 25.83 15.65 0.48
CA TYR A 6 25.11 16.81 0.99
C TYR A 6 23.61 16.53 1.11
N ASP A 7 23.02 15.85 0.12
CA ASP A 7 21.60 15.47 0.13
C ASP A 7 21.28 14.52 1.28
N GLU A 8 22.16 13.55 1.56
CA GLU A 8 22.00 12.63 2.70
C GLU A 8 22.05 13.35 4.06
N ILE A 9 22.98 14.29 4.23
CA ILE A 9 23.12 15.05 5.49
C ILE A 9 21.87 15.91 5.72
N GLU A 10 21.39 16.57 4.67
CA GLU A 10 20.18 17.39 4.77
C GLU A 10 18.94 16.53 5.04
N ALA A 11 18.82 15.38 4.38
CA ALA A 11 17.75 14.42 4.61
C ALA A 11 17.79 13.88 6.06
N ASP A 12 18.96 13.53 6.58
CA ASP A 12 19.11 13.04 7.96
C ASP A 12 18.74 14.13 8.97
N ARG A 13 19.17 15.38 8.73
CA ARG A 13 18.87 16.54 9.57
C ARG A 13 17.37 16.85 9.62
N VAL A 14 16.71 16.88 8.47
CA VAL A 14 15.26 17.13 8.40
C VAL A 14 14.48 15.94 8.94
N GLY A 15 14.96 14.72 8.68
CA GLY A 15 14.35 13.47 9.13
C GLY A 15 14.31 13.36 10.65
N ILE A 16 15.44 13.57 11.33
CA ILE A 16 15.51 13.45 12.79
C ILE A 16 14.66 14.49 13.52
N GLN A 17 14.58 15.71 12.99
CA GLN A 17 13.68 16.75 13.51
C GLN A 17 12.21 16.38 13.32
N SER A 18 11.89 15.76 12.18
CA SER A 18 10.52 15.31 11.88
C SER A 18 10.11 14.17 12.80
N LEU A 19 11.02 13.23 13.10
CA LEU A 19 10.80 12.15 14.07
C LEU A 19 10.48 12.71 15.46
N ALA A 20 11.32 13.61 15.97
CA ALA A 20 11.12 14.25 17.27
C ALA A 20 9.76 14.97 17.36
N ARG A 21 9.40 15.74 16.32
CA ARG A 21 8.12 16.47 16.27
C ARG A 21 6.90 15.58 16.18
N ALA A 22 7.03 14.41 15.57
CA ALA A 22 5.98 13.41 15.50
C ALA A 22 5.85 12.58 16.79
N GLY A 23 6.72 12.81 17.79
CA GLY A 23 6.72 12.10 19.06
C GLY A 23 7.42 10.74 19.00
N PHE A 24 8.19 10.46 17.94
CA PHE A 24 9.05 9.28 17.86
C PHE A 24 10.41 9.57 18.51
N GLU A 25 11.06 8.52 18.99
CA GLU A 25 12.39 8.58 19.59
C GLU A 25 13.45 8.98 18.55
N PRO A 26 14.13 10.13 18.70
CA PRO A 26 15.15 10.57 17.74
C PRO A 26 16.35 9.63 17.67
N LEU A 27 16.71 8.99 18.80
CA LEU A 27 17.82 8.05 18.89
C LEU A 27 17.62 6.80 18.03
N ALA A 28 16.36 6.36 17.85
CA ALA A 28 16.02 5.21 17.02
C ALA A 28 16.48 5.34 15.55
N MET A 29 16.66 6.56 15.04
CA MET A 29 17.24 6.80 13.72
C MET A 29 18.70 6.30 13.66
N ALA A 30 19.51 6.65 14.67
CA ALA A 30 20.90 6.22 14.74
C ALA A 30 21.03 4.71 14.95
N GLU A 31 20.13 4.11 15.73
CA GLU A 31 20.06 2.66 15.90
C GLU A 31 19.71 1.92 14.61
N THR A 32 18.78 2.47 13.83
CA THR A 32 18.43 1.95 12.51
C THR A 32 19.62 1.99 11.57
N PHE A 33 20.36 3.11 11.53
CA PHE A 33 21.60 3.22 10.75
C PHE A 33 22.69 2.24 11.21
N ALA A 34 22.87 2.06 12.52
CA ALA A 34 23.80 1.07 13.05
C ALA A 34 23.40 -0.36 12.66
N THR A 35 22.09 -0.65 12.64
CA THR A 35 21.55 -1.94 12.19
C THR A 35 21.82 -2.17 10.71
N MET A 36 21.55 -1.17 9.85
CA MET A 36 21.85 -1.24 8.41
C MET A 36 23.35 -1.44 8.16
N GLN A 37 24.22 -0.71 8.88
CA GLN A 37 25.67 -0.88 8.78
C GLN A 37 26.11 -2.29 9.18
N ARG A 38 25.49 -2.89 10.20
CA ARG A 38 25.77 -4.27 10.61
C ARG A 38 25.38 -5.26 9.52
N VAL A 39 24.19 -5.09 8.92
CA VAL A 39 23.71 -5.95 7.82
C VAL A 39 24.64 -5.87 6.62
N MET A 40 25.12 -4.67 6.25
CA MET A 40 26.10 -4.50 5.16
C MET A 40 27.41 -5.26 5.41
N ARG A 41 27.89 -5.27 6.66
CA ARG A 41 29.14 -5.96 7.02
C ARG A 41 29.01 -7.48 6.99
N VAL A 42 27.87 -8.01 7.44
CA VAL A 42 27.65 -9.46 7.56
C VAL A 42 27.31 -10.09 6.20
N ASN A 43 26.56 -9.37 5.36
CA ASN A 43 26.02 -9.89 4.10
C ASN A 43 26.72 -9.29 2.87
N GLY A 44 28.04 -9.07 2.89
CA GLY A 44 28.79 -8.30 1.88
C GLY A 44 28.67 -8.73 0.40
N ILE A 45 27.92 -9.79 0.09
CA ILE A 45 27.57 -10.26 -1.25
C ILE A 45 26.23 -9.65 -1.73
N ASP A 46 25.27 -9.40 -0.84
CA ASP A 46 23.92 -8.90 -1.14
C ASP A 46 23.62 -7.63 -0.35
N VAL A 47 24.24 -6.51 -0.77
CA VAL A 47 23.92 -5.18 -0.21
C VAL A 47 22.53 -4.75 -0.69
N PRO A 48 21.59 -4.42 0.22
CA PRO A 48 20.27 -3.90 -0.14
C PRO A 48 20.35 -2.72 -1.11
N GLU A 49 19.46 -2.67 -2.10
CA GLU A 49 19.45 -1.62 -3.13
C GLU A 49 19.36 -0.21 -2.54
N PHE A 50 18.59 -0.03 -1.47
CA PHE A 50 18.51 1.23 -0.73
C PHE A 50 19.88 1.73 -0.27
N LEU A 51 20.77 0.85 0.19
CA LEU A 51 22.11 1.22 0.67
C LEU A 51 23.11 1.45 -0.46
N ARG A 52 22.74 1.14 -1.72
CA ARG A 52 23.51 1.50 -2.91
C ARG A 52 23.28 2.96 -3.30
N THR A 53 22.04 3.45 -3.16
CA THR A 53 21.70 4.85 -3.45
C THR A 53 21.89 5.76 -2.23
N HIS A 54 21.72 5.24 -1.02
CA HIS A 54 21.85 5.94 0.26
C HIS A 54 22.85 5.23 1.18
N PRO A 55 24.17 5.42 0.99
CA PRO A 55 25.18 4.73 1.77
C PRO A 55 25.22 5.24 3.23
N VAL A 56 25.14 4.33 4.19
CA VAL A 56 25.24 4.64 5.63
C VAL A 56 26.69 4.48 6.09
N ASP A 57 27.29 5.55 6.65
CA ASP A 57 28.65 5.56 7.18
C ASP A 57 28.70 5.80 8.71
N VAL A 58 29.88 5.64 9.31
CA VAL A 58 30.09 5.88 10.75
C VAL A 58 29.83 7.35 11.13
N ASN A 59 30.14 8.27 10.22
CA ASN A 59 29.98 9.71 10.46
C ASN A 59 28.51 10.11 10.57
N ARG A 60 27.65 9.57 9.69
CA ARG A 60 26.19 9.75 9.72
C ARG A 60 25.60 9.18 11.00
N ILE A 61 26.05 8.00 11.44
CA ILE A 61 25.62 7.43 12.72
C ILE A 61 26.00 8.36 13.88
N ALA A 62 27.23 8.89 13.89
CA ALA A 62 27.70 9.80 14.93
C ALA A 62 26.94 11.14 14.91
N ASP A 63 26.72 11.73 13.72
CA ASP A 63 25.95 12.98 13.56
C ASP A 63 24.49 12.79 13.99
N ALA A 64 23.85 11.67 13.59
CA ALA A 64 22.50 11.33 14.03
C ALA A 64 22.40 11.19 15.56
N LYS A 65 23.38 10.55 16.22
CA LYS A 65 23.44 10.47 17.69
C LYS A 65 23.59 11.84 18.33
N ALA A 66 24.51 12.67 17.82
CA ALA A 66 24.75 14.00 18.37
C ALA A 66 23.50 14.89 18.27
N ARG A 67 22.76 14.80 17.15
CA ARG A 67 21.49 15.51 16.96
C ARG A 67 20.37 14.95 17.83
N ALA A 68 20.30 13.62 18.01
CA ALA A 68 19.30 12.99 18.86
C ALA A 68 19.38 13.55 20.29
N VAL A 69 20.58 13.62 20.86
CA VAL A 69 20.80 14.17 22.22
C VAL A 69 20.35 15.63 22.33
N GLN A 70 20.63 16.46 21.32
CA GLN A 70 20.17 17.86 21.30
C GLN A 70 18.63 17.95 21.21
N LEU A 71 18.02 17.04 20.46
CA LEU A 71 16.57 17.00 20.28
C LEU A 71 15.84 16.43 21.48
N GLU A 72 16.41 15.47 22.22
CA GLU A 72 15.83 14.97 23.47
C GLU A 72 15.70 16.08 24.54
N GLN A 73 16.66 17.01 24.58
CA GLN A 73 16.56 18.18 25.46
C GLN A 73 15.43 19.14 25.06
N THR A 74 15.14 19.22 23.76
CA THR A 74 14.13 20.13 23.18
C THR A 74 12.73 19.50 23.15
N TYR A 75 12.68 18.19 22.95
CA TYR A 75 11.51 17.35 22.86
C TYR A 75 11.76 16.15 23.78
N PRO A 76 11.64 16.32 25.12
CA PRO A 76 11.71 15.19 26.01
C PRO A 76 10.61 14.22 25.58
N VAL A 77 11.01 13.08 25.01
CA VAL A 77 10.12 11.94 24.79
C VAL A 77 9.46 11.70 26.15
N ALA A 78 8.14 11.79 26.20
CA ALA A 78 7.41 11.76 27.45
C ALA A 78 7.56 10.36 28.11
N GLU A 79 8.65 10.14 28.84
CA GLU A 79 8.72 9.11 29.88
C GLU A 79 7.74 9.44 31.02
N ALA A 80 7.18 10.66 31.05
CA ALA A 80 6.25 11.15 32.06
C ALA A 80 4.75 11.05 31.70
N ALA A 81 4.33 10.04 30.93
CA ALA A 81 2.91 9.72 30.71
C ALA A 81 2.47 8.37 31.32
N ALA A 82 3.25 7.84 32.28
CA ALA A 82 2.90 6.65 33.06
C ALA A 82 1.79 6.87 34.11
N ALA A 83 1.20 8.06 34.20
CA ALA A 83 0.13 8.36 35.13
C ALA A 83 -0.89 9.32 34.51
N ASN A 84 -1.82 8.79 33.71
CA ASN A 84 -3.25 9.11 33.82
C ASN A 84 -4.06 8.38 32.74
N ILE A 85 -4.99 7.57 33.23
CA ILE A 85 -5.79 6.59 32.51
C ILE A 85 -7.05 7.25 31.95
N GLY A 86 -7.37 6.91 30.69
CA GLY A 86 -8.75 6.83 30.20
C GLY A 86 -9.36 8.10 29.61
N LYS A 87 -9.33 8.23 28.27
CA LYS A 87 -10.50 8.69 27.50
C LYS A 87 -10.31 8.52 25.98
N THR A 88 -11.36 7.97 25.36
CA THR A 88 -11.78 8.04 23.95
C THR A 88 -10.94 8.92 23.02
N VAL A 89 -10.31 8.30 22.00
CA VAL A 89 -9.82 9.01 20.82
C VAL A 89 -11.01 9.36 19.94
N THR A 90 -11.50 10.59 20.03
CA THR A 90 -12.36 11.20 19.01
C THR A 90 -11.50 11.51 17.78
N VAL A 91 -11.77 10.83 16.67
CA VAL A 91 -11.19 11.18 15.37
C VAL A 91 -11.82 12.51 14.92
N ALA A 92 -11.05 13.59 14.95
CA ALA A 92 -11.48 14.86 14.36
C ALA A 92 -11.58 14.72 12.82
N PRO A 93 -12.61 15.27 12.17
CA PRO A 93 -12.72 15.23 10.72
C PRO A 93 -11.58 16.03 10.08
N VAL A 94 -10.93 15.44 9.07
CA VAL A 94 -9.94 16.13 8.24
C VAL A 94 -10.69 17.17 7.41
N ALA A 95 -10.60 18.44 7.80
CA ALA A 95 -11.12 19.55 7.01
C ALA A 95 -10.40 19.61 5.65
N ASN A 96 -11.17 19.85 4.59
CA ASN A 96 -10.73 19.97 3.20
C ASN A 96 -9.45 20.81 3.07
N ALA A 97 -8.34 20.17 2.69
CA ALA A 97 -7.10 20.85 2.37
C ALA A 97 -7.11 21.28 0.90
N THR A 98 -7.69 22.45 0.62
CA THR A 98 -7.34 23.27 -0.55
C THR A 98 -6.27 24.32 -0.22
N ALA A 99 -5.51 24.12 0.86
CA ALA A 99 -4.45 25.03 1.25
C ALA A 99 -3.14 24.68 0.54
N SER A 100 -2.60 25.67 -0.18
CA SER A 100 -1.25 25.71 -0.74
C SER A 100 -0.23 25.15 0.26
N LEU A 101 0.74 24.36 -0.22
CA LEU A 101 1.88 23.88 0.56
C LEU A 101 2.67 25.07 1.12
N ASN A 102 2.29 25.54 2.30
CA ASN A 102 3.09 26.46 3.08
C ASN A 102 4.22 25.65 3.71
N LEU A 103 5.43 25.79 3.17
CA LEU A 103 6.67 25.21 3.70
C LEU A 103 7.18 25.91 4.98
N ALA A 104 6.36 26.80 5.57
CA ALA A 104 6.63 27.42 6.85
C ALA A 104 6.20 26.48 7.98
N LEU A 105 7.17 26.07 8.80
CA LEU A 105 6.96 25.22 9.96
C LEU A 105 5.99 25.89 10.96
N PRO A 106 4.91 25.22 11.39
CA PRO A 106 4.07 25.74 12.46
C PRO A 106 4.82 25.73 13.81
N PRO A 107 4.73 26.78 14.63
CA PRO A 107 5.26 26.77 15.99
C PRO A 107 4.24 26.10 16.90
N SER A 108 4.51 24.84 17.29
CA SER A 108 4.08 24.13 18.51
C SER A 108 3.72 22.67 18.20
N PRO A 109 4.14 21.70 19.04
CA PRO A 109 3.74 20.32 18.88
C PRO A 109 2.25 20.17 19.22
N ARG A 110 1.46 19.67 18.27
CA ARG A 110 0.22 18.96 18.63
C ARG A 110 0.65 17.68 19.32
N SER A 111 0.24 17.51 20.57
CA SER A 111 0.44 16.28 21.34
C SER A 111 -0.28 15.12 20.64
N ALA A 112 0.42 14.41 19.76
CA ALA A 112 0.00 13.10 19.32
C ALA A 112 0.27 12.15 20.49
N SER A 113 -0.80 11.68 21.13
CA SER A 113 -0.74 10.61 22.12
C SER A 113 -0.27 9.32 21.42
N ALA A 114 1.05 9.12 21.36
CA ALA A 114 1.62 7.80 21.14
C ALA A 114 1.40 7.00 22.43
N SER A 115 0.38 6.14 22.45
CA SER A 115 0.17 5.21 23.55
C SER A 115 1.38 4.28 23.65
N ALA A 116 2.13 4.35 24.76
CA ALA A 116 3.08 3.32 25.12
C ALA A 116 2.31 2.00 25.26
N ALA A 117 2.59 1.07 24.35
CA ALA A 117 1.93 -0.21 24.33
C ALA A 117 2.32 -1.01 25.58
N SER A 118 1.34 -1.43 26.38
CA SER A 118 1.53 -2.52 27.32
C SER A 118 2.18 -3.69 26.56
N PRO A 119 3.16 -4.42 27.12
CA PRO A 119 3.86 -5.51 26.40
C PRO A 119 2.95 -6.65 25.91
N LEU A 120 1.66 -6.65 26.29
CA LEU A 120 0.63 -7.57 25.83
C LEU A 120 -0.21 -7.02 24.65
N GLN A 121 -0.32 -5.69 24.50
CA GLN A 121 -0.96 -5.04 23.36
C GLN A 121 0.10 -4.78 22.29
N SER A 122 -0.05 -5.39 21.12
CA SER A 122 0.87 -5.09 20.03
C SER A 122 0.57 -3.69 19.48
N SER A 123 1.61 -2.90 19.25
CA SER A 123 1.43 -1.59 18.59
C SER A 123 0.92 -1.79 17.15
N GLN A 124 0.21 -0.80 16.60
CA GLN A 124 -0.22 -0.86 15.20
C GLN A 124 0.95 -1.14 14.25
N PHE A 125 2.14 -0.63 14.57
CA PHE A 125 3.37 -0.90 13.85
C PHE A 125 3.70 -2.40 13.80
N GLU A 126 3.62 -3.12 14.91
CA GLU A 126 3.91 -4.56 14.94
C GLU A 126 2.90 -5.36 14.13
N LEU A 127 1.61 -5.02 14.22
CA LEU A 127 0.59 -5.66 13.39
C LEU A 127 0.88 -5.47 11.90
N MET A 128 1.23 -4.25 11.50
CA MET A 128 1.53 -3.94 10.11
C MET A 128 2.85 -4.56 9.64
N ARG A 129 3.85 -4.67 10.53
CA ARG A 129 5.11 -5.38 10.26
C ARG A 129 4.85 -6.85 9.96
N GLU A 130 4.06 -7.52 10.78
CA GLU A 130 3.72 -8.93 10.56
C GLU A 130 2.85 -9.12 9.31
N ARG A 131 1.90 -8.20 9.03
CA ARG A 131 1.13 -8.19 7.77
C ARG A 131 2.06 -8.06 6.56
N ALA A 132 2.96 -7.08 6.55
CA ALA A 132 3.92 -6.88 5.47
C ALA A 132 4.82 -8.11 5.28
N ARG A 133 5.32 -8.70 6.38
CA ARG A 133 6.10 -9.94 6.34
C ARG A 133 5.33 -11.07 5.65
N THR A 134 4.05 -11.25 5.95
CA THR A 134 3.24 -12.31 5.33
C THR A 134 2.91 -12.06 3.86
N LEU A 135 2.65 -10.80 3.48
CA LEU A 135 2.30 -10.45 2.10
C LEU A 135 3.50 -10.54 1.17
N ASN A 136 4.68 -10.19 1.67
CA ASN A 136 5.94 -10.21 0.92
C ASN A 136 6.72 -11.52 1.05
N ALA A 137 6.18 -12.53 1.74
CA ALA A 137 6.86 -13.81 1.86
C ALA A 137 6.91 -14.55 0.51
N ASP A 138 8.10 -14.98 0.10
CA ASP A 138 8.33 -15.72 -1.15
C ASP A 138 7.62 -17.08 -1.19
N SER A 139 7.45 -17.69 -0.02
CA SER A 139 6.84 -19.01 0.13
C SER A 139 5.85 -19.04 1.29
N VAL A 140 4.65 -19.54 1.00
CA VAL A 140 3.61 -19.76 2.02
C VAL A 140 4.06 -20.76 3.09
N ASN A 141 4.76 -21.84 2.68
CA ASN A 141 5.28 -22.81 3.64
C ASN A 141 6.43 -22.24 4.48
N GLY A 142 7.23 -21.34 3.90
CA GLY A 142 8.30 -20.64 4.61
C GLY A 142 7.77 -19.77 5.74
N ILE A 143 6.72 -18.99 5.48
CA ILE A 143 6.14 -18.10 6.49
C ILE A 143 5.38 -18.87 7.58
N LEU A 144 4.72 -19.98 7.25
CA LEU A 144 4.12 -20.85 8.27
C LEU A 144 5.18 -21.45 9.19
N ARG A 145 6.30 -21.91 8.63
CA ARG A 145 7.44 -22.42 9.43
C ARG A 145 8.02 -21.34 10.33
N TYR A 146 8.19 -20.12 9.81
CA TYR A 146 8.65 -18.97 10.60
C TYR A 146 7.80 -18.78 11.87
N TYR A 147 6.48 -18.70 11.75
CA TYR A 147 5.61 -18.54 12.91
C TYR A 147 5.57 -19.77 13.82
N ALA A 148 5.68 -20.98 13.25
CA ALA A 148 5.79 -22.20 14.04
C ALA A 148 7.08 -22.21 14.90
N ASP A 149 8.20 -21.71 14.36
CA ASP A 149 9.46 -21.64 15.08
C ASP A 149 9.47 -20.49 16.11
N GLU A 150 8.85 -19.35 15.80
CA GLU A 150 8.64 -18.26 16.78
C GLU A 150 7.85 -18.74 17.99
N ARG A 151 6.78 -19.53 17.80
CA ARG A 151 6.01 -20.11 18.91
C ARG A 151 6.83 -21.03 19.81
N LYS A 152 7.84 -21.72 19.27
CA LYS A 152 8.75 -22.59 20.05
C LYS A 152 9.74 -21.80 20.90
N ARG A 153 10.08 -20.57 20.51
CA ARG A 153 11.04 -19.71 21.23
C ARG A 153 10.53 -19.18 22.56
N GLY A 154 9.24 -19.38 22.87
CA GLY A 154 8.65 -19.16 24.20
C GLY A 154 7.47 -18.18 24.20
N PRO A 155 6.80 -17.99 25.35
CA PRO A 155 5.59 -17.17 25.47
C PRO A 155 5.79 -15.70 25.06
N ALA A 156 6.98 -15.16 25.28
CA ALA A 156 7.35 -13.79 24.88
C ALA A 156 7.36 -13.59 23.34
N ALA A 157 7.54 -14.67 22.56
CA ALA A 157 7.48 -14.64 21.10
C ALA A 157 6.07 -14.92 20.56
N SER A 158 5.09 -15.27 21.41
CA SER A 158 3.69 -15.45 21.02
C SER A 158 2.87 -14.18 21.22
N THR A 159 3.38 -13.05 20.70
CA THR A 159 2.68 -11.76 20.76
C THR A 159 1.38 -11.79 19.95
N SER A 160 0.46 -10.87 20.25
CA SER A 160 -0.77 -10.70 19.45
C SER A 160 -0.46 -10.39 17.98
N ALA A 161 0.64 -9.70 17.69
CA ALA A 161 1.15 -9.48 16.32
C ALA A 161 1.60 -10.77 15.63
N ASN A 162 2.36 -11.62 16.31
CA ASN A 162 2.82 -12.87 15.71
C ASN A 162 1.66 -13.85 15.45
N ARG A 163 0.68 -13.90 16.36
CA ARG A 163 -0.59 -14.62 16.13
C ARG A 163 -1.37 -14.06 14.94
N TYR A 164 -1.43 -12.73 14.83
CA TYR A 164 -2.06 -12.06 13.70
C TYR A 164 -1.37 -12.40 12.37
N GLY A 165 -0.05 -12.32 12.33
CA GLY A 165 0.75 -12.73 11.18
C GLY A 165 0.55 -14.19 10.81
N HIS A 166 0.53 -15.09 11.79
CA HIS A 166 0.24 -16.51 11.58
C HIS A 166 -1.15 -16.73 10.96
N ALA A 167 -2.19 -16.05 11.47
CA ALA A 167 -3.54 -16.15 10.93
C ALA A 167 -3.63 -15.66 9.47
N LEU A 168 -2.94 -14.57 9.13
CA LEU A 168 -2.81 -14.11 7.73
C LEU A 168 -2.06 -15.11 6.84
N ALA A 169 -1.03 -15.77 7.37
CA ALA A 169 -0.32 -16.83 6.65
C ALA A 169 -1.23 -18.05 6.37
N LEU A 170 -2.11 -18.43 7.31
CA LEU A 170 -3.10 -19.49 7.13
C LEU A 170 -4.12 -19.16 6.03
N ILE A 171 -4.60 -17.91 5.97
CA ILE A 171 -5.44 -17.43 4.86
C ILE A 171 -4.72 -17.65 3.52
N ARG A 172 -3.46 -17.21 3.41
CA ARG A 172 -2.65 -17.41 2.19
C ARG A 172 -2.41 -18.89 1.87
N ALA A 173 -2.34 -19.73 2.88
CA ALA A 173 -2.21 -21.18 2.76
C ALA A 173 -3.50 -21.91 2.37
N ARG A 174 -4.59 -21.18 2.07
CA ARG A 174 -5.90 -21.75 1.77
C ARG A 174 -6.43 -22.62 2.92
N GLN A 175 -6.10 -22.24 4.16
CA GLN A 175 -6.59 -22.87 5.38
C GLN A 175 -7.48 -21.89 6.17
N PRO A 176 -8.61 -21.45 5.60
CA PRO A 176 -9.39 -20.37 6.19
C PRO A 176 -10.08 -20.80 7.50
N GLN A 177 -10.47 -22.07 7.67
CA GLN A 177 -11.03 -22.54 8.95
C GLN A 177 -10.02 -22.42 10.10
N ALA A 178 -8.76 -22.83 9.89
CA ALA A 178 -7.71 -22.68 10.89
C ALA A 178 -7.41 -21.20 11.18
N ALA A 179 -7.49 -20.34 10.16
CA ALA A 179 -7.36 -18.90 10.35
C ALA A 179 -8.50 -18.33 11.21
N VAL A 180 -9.75 -18.75 11.00
CA VAL A 180 -10.90 -18.35 11.82
C VAL A 180 -10.67 -18.72 13.29
N GLU A 181 -10.17 -19.92 13.57
CA GLU A 181 -9.85 -20.36 14.94
C GLU A 181 -8.79 -19.48 15.60
N GLU A 182 -7.70 -19.18 14.89
CA GLU A 182 -6.64 -18.30 15.41
C GLU A 182 -7.14 -16.85 15.62
N PHE A 183 -7.95 -16.33 14.69
CA PHE A 183 -8.59 -15.01 14.82
C PHE A 183 -9.65 -14.95 15.93
N ALA A 184 -10.34 -16.05 16.24
CA ALA A 184 -11.36 -16.09 17.29
C ALA A 184 -10.76 -15.71 18.64
N GLY A 185 -9.58 -16.26 18.96
CA GLY A 185 -8.87 -15.87 20.18
C GLY A 185 -8.45 -14.40 20.17
N LEU A 186 -7.90 -13.90 19.05
CA LEU A 186 -7.48 -12.49 18.94
C LEU A 186 -8.65 -11.51 19.08
N VAL A 187 -9.80 -11.83 18.49
CA VAL A 187 -11.01 -11.02 18.57
C VAL A 187 -11.64 -11.06 19.97
N ALA A 188 -11.55 -12.20 20.66
CA ALA A 188 -12.00 -12.31 22.05
C ALA A 188 -11.13 -11.48 23.00
N ASP A 189 -9.80 -11.55 22.83
CA ASP A 189 -8.83 -10.80 23.65
C ASP A 189 -8.87 -9.28 23.34
N TYR A 190 -9.07 -8.91 22.07
CA TYR A 190 -8.96 -7.52 21.59
C TYR A 190 -10.12 -7.13 20.64
N PRO A 191 -11.36 -7.04 21.15
CA PRO A 191 -12.54 -6.84 20.30
C PRO A 191 -12.57 -5.51 19.54
N GLN A 192 -11.87 -4.48 20.03
CA GLN A 192 -11.84 -3.14 19.45
C GLN A 192 -10.78 -2.97 18.35
N THR A 193 -9.92 -3.98 18.13
CA THR A 193 -8.83 -3.88 17.15
C THR A 193 -9.36 -4.18 15.74
N ALA A 194 -9.54 -3.11 14.95
CA ALA A 194 -10.09 -3.20 13.59
C ALA A 194 -9.31 -4.19 12.69
N ALA A 195 -7.98 -4.30 12.85
CA ALA A 195 -7.16 -5.23 12.07
C ALA A 195 -7.52 -6.70 12.31
N PHE A 196 -7.86 -7.07 13.54
CA PHE A 196 -8.26 -8.44 13.89
C PHE A 196 -9.69 -8.72 13.44
N GLN A 197 -10.59 -7.76 13.62
CA GLN A 197 -11.96 -7.88 13.15
C GLN A 197 -12.02 -8.00 11.62
N LEU A 198 -11.22 -7.21 10.90
CA LEU A 198 -11.11 -7.29 9.44
C LEU A 198 -10.53 -8.63 9.00
N GLY A 199 -9.41 -9.07 9.62
CA GLY A 199 -8.83 -10.38 9.31
C GLY A 199 -9.77 -11.55 9.58
N MET A 200 -10.56 -11.47 10.67
CA MET A 200 -11.62 -12.44 10.96
C MET A 200 -12.71 -12.44 9.88
N ALA A 201 -13.16 -11.26 9.42
CA ALA A 201 -14.18 -11.17 8.37
C ALA A 201 -13.69 -11.77 7.05
N GLU A 202 -12.43 -11.49 6.67
CA GLU A 202 -11.78 -12.06 5.50
C GLU A 202 -11.62 -13.60 5.63
N ALA A 203 -11.26 -14.09 6.81
CA ALA A 203 -11.15 -15.53 7.08
C ALA A 203 -12.52 -16.23 7.02
N GLU A 204 -13.56 -15.64 7.63
CA GLU A 204 -14.93 -16.15 7.60
C GLU A 204 -15.47 -16.23 6.16
N ASP A 205 -15.23 -15.19 5.35
CA ASP A 205 -15.67 -15.17 3.94
C ASP A 205 -15.00 -16.28 3.13
N GLN A 206 -13.68 -16.43 3.26
CA GLN A 206 -12.93 -17.50 2.59
C GLN A 206 -13.25 -18.89 3.10
N ALA A 207 -13.66 -19.04 4.36
CA ALA A 207 -14.11 -20.30 4.94
C ALA A 207 -15.52 -20.71 4.45
N GLY A 208 -16.22 -19.82 3.73
CA GLY A 208 -17.61 -20.03 3.28
C GLY A 208 -18.66 -19.60 4.29
N ASN A 209 -18.27 -19.03 5.45
CA ASN A 209 -19.16 -18.52 6.49
C ASN A 209 -19.71 -17.12 6.14
N ARG A 210 -20.29 -17.00 4.94
CA ARG A 210 -20.62 -15.72 4.29
C ARG A 210 -21.54 -14.83 5.12
N ASP A 211 -22.53 -15.39 5.82
CA ASP A 211 -23.45 -14.59 6.64
C ASP A 211 -22.77 -14.00 7.88
N ALA A 212 -21.84 -14.75 8.48
CA ALA A 212 -21.06 -14.25 9.61
C ALA A 212 -20.09 -13.15 9.16
N ALA A 213 -19.37 -13.39 8.05
CA ALA A 213 -18.48 -12.44 7.44
C ALA A 213 -19.21 -11.14 7.09
N PHE A 214 -20.38 -11.24 6.43
CA PHE A 214 -21.20 -10.11 6.04
C PHE A 214 -21.62 -9.25 7.25
N ARG A 215 -22.15 -9.87 8.31
CA ARG A 215 -22.51 -9.14 9.55
C ARG A 215 -21.32 -8.43 10.17
N ARG A 216 -20.13 -9.04 10.10
CA ARG A 216 -18.90 -8.44 10.63
C ARG A 216 -18.43 -7.27 9.78
N PHE A 217 -18.44 -7.41 8.46
CA PHE A 217 -18.13 -6.32 7.54
C PHE A 217 -19.10 -5.14 7.66
N GLU A 218 -20.40 -5.38 7.83
CA GLU A 218 -21.36 -4.31 8.05
C GLU A 218 -21.05 -3.51 9.31
N ARG A 219 -20.77 -4.20 10.43
CA ARG A 219 -20.37 -3.55 11.68
C ARG A 219 -19.10 -2.72 11.48
N LEU A 220 -18.07 -3.30 10.85
CA LEU A 220 -16.82 -2.60 10.57
C LEU A 220 -17.00 -1.37 9.69
N SER A 221 -17.86 -1.45 8.67
CA SER A 221 -18.16 -0.34 7.77
C SER A 221 -18.87 0.80 8.50
N ASN A 222 -19.75 0.46 9.46
CA ASN A 222 -20.44 1.44 10.30
C ASN A 222 -19.51 2.07 11.35
N ASP A 223 -18.63 1.29 11.96
CA ASP A 223 -17.70 1.76 12.99
C ASP A 223 -16.57 2.62 12.40
N PHE A 224 -16.18 2.35 11.15
CA PHE A 224 -15.05 3.01 10.46
C PHE A 224 -15.45 3.54 9.08
N PRO A 225 -16.39 4.50 8.99
CA PRO A 225 -16.85 5.03 7.71
C PRO A 225 -15.70 5.67 6.92
N GLY A 226 -15.60 5.34 5.63
CA GLY A 226 -14.55 5.86 4.76
C GLY A 226 -13.16 5.22 4.92
N ASN A 227 -13.04 4.18 5.75
CA ASN A 227 -11.81 3.39 5.81
C ASN A 227 -11.65 2.56 4.52
N ARG A 228 -10.64 2.92 3.72
CA ARG A 228 -10.35 2.30 2.42
C ARG A 228 -10.19 0.78 2.50
N ALA A 229 -9.44 0.27 3.48
CA ALA A 229 -9.13 -1.16 3.58
C ALA A 229 -10.38 -1.98 3.88
N ILE A 230 -11.21 -1.52 4.83
CA ILE A 230 -12.47 -2.17 5.19
C ILE A 230 -13.45 -2.14 4.02
N ALA A 231 -13.59 -0.98 3.37
CA ALA A 231 -14.51 -0.82 2.25
C ALA A 231 -14.13 -1.68 1.04
N LEU A 232 -12.84 -1.77 0.70
CA LEU A 232 -12.34 -2.65 -0.37
C LEU A 232 -12.59 -4.12 -0.04
N ALA A 233 -12.20 -4.58 1.15
CA ALA A 233 -12.40 -5.97 1.56
C ALA A 233 -13.89 -6.36 1.59
N PHE A 234 -14.75 -5.48 2.10
CA PHE A 234 -16.19 -5.71 2.07
C PHE A 234 -16.74 -5.72 0.64
N THR A 235 -16.26 -4.82 -0.21
CA THR A 235 -16.64 -4.79 -1.63
C THR A 235 -16.25 -6.09 -2.33
N ASP A 236 -15.05 -6.60 -2.11
CA ASP A 236 -14.61 -7.86 -2.71
C ASP A 236 -15.48 -9.04 -2.28
N ALA A 237 -15.83 -9.11 -0.99
CA ALA A 237 -16.75 -10.12 -0.46
C ALA A 237 -18.16 -10.00 -1.09
N LEU A 238 -18.67 -8.78 -1.30
CA LEU A 238 -19.95 -8.53 -1.99
C LEU A 238 -19.90 -8.96 -3.46
N LEU A 239 -18.83 -8.60 -4.18
CA LEU A 239 -18.67 -8.91 -5.60
C LEU A 239 -18.49 -10.41 -5.85
N ALA A 240 -17.92 -11.14 -4.89
CA ALA A 240 -17.82 -12.60 -4.93
C ALA A 240 -19.17 -13.32 -4.93
N ARG A 241 -20.26 -12.66 -4.47
CA ARG A 241 -21.63 -13.22 -4.52
C ARG A 241 -22.26 -13.15 -5.92
N ALA A 242 -21.74 -12.27 -6.78
CA ALA A 242 -22.19 -12.09 -8.17
C ALA A 242 -23.69 -11.79 -8.34
N ASP A 243 -24.33 -11.14 -7.36
CA ASP A 243 -25.73 -10.74 -7.41
C ASP A 243 -25.90 -9.21 -7.55
N ALA A 244 -27.00 -8.77 -8.17
CA ALA A 244 -27.24 -7.36 -8.46
C ALA A 244 -27.40 -6.49 -7.21
N LYS A 245 -27.96 -7.02 -6.12
CA LYS A 245 -28.13 -6.27 -4.86
C LYS A 245 -26.78 -6.01 -4.20
N SER A 246 -25.92 -7.04 -4.14
CA SER A 246 -24.56 -6.92 -3.64
C SER A 246 -23.72 -6.00 -4.51
N ALA A 247 -23.91 -6.04 -5.84
CA ALA A 247 -23.25 -5.13 -6.77
C ALA A 247 -23.64 -3.66 -6.53
N GLN A 248 -24.93 -3.37 -6.34
CA GLN A 248 -25.38 -2.02 -5.97
C GLN A 248 -24.79 -1.57 -4.64
N ARG A 249 -24.81 -2.45 -3.63
CA ARG A 249 -24.23 -2.16 -2.31
C ARG A 249 -22.72 -1.87 -2.40
N ALA A 250 -21.99 -2.64 -3.21
CA ALA A 250 -20.58 -2.42 -3.49
C ALA A 250 -20.33 -1.06 -4.16
N GLN A 251 -21.15 -0.66 -5.13
CA GLN A 251 -21.06 0.68 -5.72
C GLN A 251 -21.24 1.78 -4.68
N ASP A 252 -22.20 1.64 -3.78
CA ASP A 252 -22.49 2.63 -2.73
C ASP A 252 -21.35 2.76 -1.72
N LEU A 253 -20.62 1.67 -1.45
CA LEU A 253 -19.43 1.67 -0.58
C LEU A 253 -18.23 2.35 -1.25
N VAL A 254 -18.00 2.08 -2.53
CA VAL A 254 -16.80 2.57 -3.26
C VAL A 254 -16.97 4.00 -3.77
N ARG A 255 -18.19 4.42 -4.13
CA ARG A 255 -18.43 5.73 -4.76
C ARG A 255 -17.91 6.93 -3.94
N PRO A 256 -18.09 7.00 -2.61
CA PRO A 256 -17.51 8.08 -1.80
C PRO A 256 -15.98 8.08 -1.80
N LEU A 257 -15.37 6.89 -1.89
CA LEU A 257 -13.91 6.74 -1.88
C LEU A 257 -13.27 7.18 -3.19
N LEU A 258 -13.95 6.99 -4.33
CA LEU A 258 -13.47 7.48 -5.63
C LEU A 258 -13.31 9.00 -5.70
N GLY A 259 -14.09 9.76 -4.91
CA GLY A 259 -13.92 11.21 -4.80
C GLY A 259 -12.66 11.60 -4.02
N ARG A 260 -12.24 10.76 -3.06
CA ARG A 260 -11.08 11.01 -2.19
C ARG A 260 -9.79 10.42 -2.74
N TYR A 261 -9.89 9.31 -3.47
CA TYR A 261 -8.78 8.54 -4.03
C TYR A 261 -9.05 8.23 -5.51
N PRO A 262 -9.11 9.26 -6.38
CA PRO A 262 -9.43 9.07 -7.81
C PRO A 262 -8.37 8.24 -8.54
N ASP A 263 -7.11 8.34 -8.12
CA ASP A 263 -5.94 7.71 -8.75
C ASP A 263 -5.66 6.29 -8.22
N ASP A 264 -6.61 5.70 -7.49
CA ASP A 264 -6.47 4.37 -6.92
C ASP A 264 -7.01 3.29 -7.88
N PRO A 265 -6.14 2.46 -8.47
CA PRO A 265 -6.58 1.45 -9.43
C PRO A 265 -7.48 0.39 -8.79
N ASP A 266 -7.28 0.03 -7.51
CA ASP A 266 -8.09 -1.02 -6.87
C ASP A 266 -9.54 -0.55 -6.72
N LEU A 267 -9.76 0.70 -6.31
CA LEU A 267 -11.10 1.28 -6.22
C LEU A 267 -11.76 1.40 -7.59
N GLN A 268 -11.04 1.83 -8.63
CA GLN A 268 -11.58 1.90 -9.99
C GLN A 268 -11.98 0.51 -10.50
N ARG A 269 -11.15 -0.51 -10.25
CA ARG A 269 -11.45 -1.90 -10.62
C ARG A 269 -12.70 -2.43 -9.91
N SER A 270 -12.78 -2.26 -8.59
CA SER A 270 -13.93 -2.74 -7.82
C SER A 270 -15.21 -2.02 -8.22
N PHE A 271 -15.14 -0.72 -8.50
CA PHE A 271 -16.28 0.05 -9.02
C PHE A 271 -16.70 -0.39 -10.42
N ALA A 272 -15.74 -0.66 -11.32
CA ALA A 272 -16.03 -1.17 -12.66
C ALA A 272 -16.75 -2.51 -12.59
N ARG A 273 -16.24 -3.43 -11.77
CA ARG A 273 -16.83 -4.76 -11.57
C ARG A 273 -18.22 -4.68 -10.93
N ALA A 274 -18.39 -3.80 -9.94
CA ALA A 274 -19.69 -3.55 -9.31
C ALA A 274 -20.72 -3.02 -10.33
N SER A 275 -20.29 -2.11 -11.21
CA SER A 275 -21.16 -1.55 -12.26
C SER A 275 -21.54 -2.59 -13.31
N GLU A 276 -20.60 -3.47 -13.67
CA GLU A 276 -20.84 -4.56 -14.61
C GLU A 276 -21.89 -5.55 -14.06
N LEU A 277 -21.71 -6.01 -12.80
CA LEU A 277 -22.66 -6.90 -12.14
C LEU A 277 -24.01 -6.24 -11.84
N GLY A 278 -24.02 -4.92 -11.64
CA GLY A 278 -25.24 -4.12 -11.51
C GLY A 278 -25.97 -3.87 -12.83
N GLY A 279 -25.38 -4.26 -13.97
CA GLY A 279 -25.97 -4.10 -15.30
C GLY A 279 -25.69 -2.77 -16.00
N ASP A 280 -24.96 -1.84 -15.36
CA ASP A 280 -24.56 -0.57 -15.96
C ASP A 280 -23.26 -0.73 -16.78
N LYS A 281 -23.42 -1.27 -17.99
CA LYS A 281 -22.31 -1.57 -18.91
C LYS A 281 -21.53 -0.32 -19.34
N ILE A 282 -22.19 0.84 -19.44
CA ILE A 282 -21.54 2.08 -19.85
C ILE A 282 -20.64 2.57 -18.72
N ARG A 283 -21.16 2.63 -17.49
CA ARG A 283 -20.39 3.01 -16.32
C ARG A 283 -19.24 2.04 -16.03
N ALA A 284 -19.47 0.75 -16.23
CA ALA A 284 -18.41 -0.26 -16.13
C ALA A 284 -17.28 -0.03 -17.14
N ALA A 285 -17.62 0.21 -18.41
CA ALA A 285 -16.63 0.45 -19.46
C ALA A 285 -15.77 1.70 -19.20
N GLU A 286 -16.39 2.79 -18.73
CA GLU A 286 -15.65 4.00 -18.33
C GLU A 286 -14.66 3.71 -17.19
N ALA A 287 -15.11 3.00 -16.15
CA ALA A 287 -14.28 2.70 -14.98
C ALA A 287 -13.16 1.70 -15.31
N TYR A 288 -13.40 0.73 -16.20
CA TYR A 288 -12.34 -0.16 -16.69
C TYR A 288 -11.30 0.58 -17.55
N ALA A 289 -11.71 1.59 -18.31
CA ALA A 289 -10.76 2.43 -19.02
C ALA A 289 -9.91 3.27 -18.05
N GLU A 290 -10.51 3.83 -17.01
CA GLU A 290 -9.76 4.54 -15.96
C GLU A 290 -8.77 3.62 -15.24
N TRP A 291 -9.22 2.41 -14.84
CA TRP A 291 -8.34 1.40 -14.28
C TRP A 291 -7.18 1.05 -15.23
N THR A 292 -7.45 0.89 -16.52
CA THR A 292 -6.43 0.60 -17.53
C THR A 292 -5.41 1.74 -17.62
N PHE A 293 -5.87 2.98 -17.57
CA PHE A 293 -5.02 4.17 -17.57
C PHE A 293 -4.10 4.21 -16.33
N LEU A 294 -4.65 3.99 -15.13
CA LEU A 294 -3.91 3.99 -13.88
C LEU A 294 -2.85 2.87 -13.78
N ASN A 295 -3.03 1.77 -14.51
CA ASN A 295 -2.03 0.71 -14.62
C ASN A 295 -0.96 0.98 -15.69
N GLY A 296 -0.86 2.22 -16.20
CA GLY A 296 0.15 2.65 -17.15
C GLY A 296 -0.17 2.34 -18.62
N ARG A 297 -1.35 1.78 -18.91
CA ARG A 297 -1.78 1.45 -20.29
C ARG A 297 -2.63 2.58 -20.87
N ALA A 298 -2.04 3.78 -20.95
CA ALA A 298 -2.77 4.99 -21.31
C ALA A 298 -3.35 4.96 -22.73
N GLU A 299 -2.62 4.37 -23.70
CA GLU A 299 -3.11 4.25 -25.08
C GLU A 299 -4.35 3.36 -25.18
N ASP A 300 -4.30 2.21 -24.52
CA ASP A 300 -5.40 1.24 -24.52
C ASP A 300 -6.64 1.83 -23.85
N ALA A 301 -6.47 2.55 -22.74
CA ALA A 301 -7.54 3.27 -22.08
C ALA A 301 -8.19 4.32 -23.01
N LEU A 302 -7.39 5.12 -23.71
CA LEU A 302 -7.89 6.11 -24.65
C LEU A 302 -8.67 5.47 -25.81
N ASN A 303 -8.19 4.34 -26.33
CA ASN A 303 -8.87 3.58 -27.37
C ASN A 303 -10.19 2.98 -26.87
N GLN A 304 -10.24 2.46 -25.64
CA GLN A 304 -11.46 1.97 -25.01
C GLN A 304 -12.51 3.09 -24.86
N LEU A 305 -12.11 4.28 -24.39
CA LEU A 305 -13.01 5.43 -24.26
C LEU A 305 -13.51 5.92 -25.62
N LYS A 306 -12.63 5.99 -26.64
CA LYS A 306 -13.05 6.35 -28.01
C LYS A 306 -14.05 5.35 -28.58
N ALA A 307 -13.80 4.05 -28.43
CA ALA A 307 -14.73 3.01 -28.85
C ALA A 307 -16.08 3.12 -28.12
N LEU A 308 -16.07 3.54 -26.85
CA LEU A 308 -17.28 3.80 -26.08
C LEU A 308 -18.03 5.05 -26.59
N ALA A 309 -17.31 6.14 -26.86
CA ALA A 309 -17.87 7.41 -27.37
C ALA A 309 -18.53 7.26 -28.76
N SER A 310 -18.04 6.31 -29.58
CA SER A 310 -18.60 6.00 -30.90
C SER A 310 -19.96 5.30 -30.85
N LYS A 311 -20.42 4.82 -29.69
CA LYS A 311 -21.73 4.18 -29.59
C LYS A 311 -22.85 5.23 -29.60
N GLU A 312 -23.96 4.93 -30.28
CA GLU A 312 -25.09 5.86 -30.44
C GLU A 312 -25.99 5.92 -29.19
N ASN A 313 -25.98 4.86 -28.37
CA ASN A 313 -26.88 4.70 -27.22
C ASN A 313 -26.40 5.39 -25.93
N LEU A 314 -25.53 6.40 -26.01
CA LEU A 314 -25.10 7.17 -24.84
C LEU A 314 -26.05 8.34 -24.59
N THR A 315 -26.48 8.48 -23.34
CA THR A 315 -27.14 9.71 -22.88
C THR A 315 -26.20 10.91 -22.99
N TYR A 316 -26.77 12.12 -23.06
CA TYR A 316 -26.00 13.37 -23.08
C TYR A 316 -24.96 13.43 -21.95
N TYR A 317 -25.36 13.08 -20.72
CA TYR A 317 -24.47 13.10 -19.56
C TYR A 317 -23.38 12.03 -19.60
N GLN A 318 -23.68 10.83 -20.11
CA GLN A 318 -22.65 9.78 -20.29
C GLN A 318 -21.63 10.22 -21.34
N ARG A 319 -22.09 10.72 -22.49
CA ARG A 319 -21.23 11.22 -23.56
C ARG A 319 -20.31 12.34 -23.06
N ALA A 320 -20.85 13.34 -22.37
CA ALA A 320 -20.07 14.44 -21.82
C ALA A 320 -18.96 13.96 -20.86
N ARG A 321 -19.24 12.93 -20.04
CA ARG A 321 -18.24 12.35 -19.13
C ARG A 321 -17.15 11.59 -19.87
N VAL A 322 -17.51 10.77 -20.86
CA VAL A 322 -16.54 10.04 -21.69
C VAL A 322 -15.65 11.01 -22.45
N ASP A 323 -16.24 12.03 -23.10
CA ASP A 323 -15.52 13.03 -23.89
C ASP A 323 -14.58 13.88 -23.02
N ALA A 324 -15.01 14.25 -21.81
CA ALA A 324 -14.16 14.95 -20.85
C ALA A 324 -12.92 14.10 -20.50
N ARG A 325 -13.09 12.79 -20.33
CA ARG A 325 -11.99 11.89 -19.97
C ARG A 325 -11.05 11.61 -21.15
N ILE A 326 -11.58 11.48 -22.37
CA ILE A 326 -10.80 11.45 -23.61
C ILE A 326 -9.93 12.71 -23.71
N THR A 327 -10.54 13.88 -23.51
CA THR A 327 -9.87 15.19 -23.59
C THR A 327 -8.71 15.27 -22.58
N ALA A 328 -8.94 14.80 -21.36
CA ALA A 328 -7.92 14.81 -20.31
C ALA A 328 -6.79 13.77 -20.51
N MET A 329 -7.06 12.60 -21.10
CA MET A 329 -6.03 11.57 -21.37
C MET A 329 -5.20 11.85 -22.64
N THR A 330 -5.79 12.49 -23.65
CA THR A 330 -5.14 12.71 -24.94
C THR A 330 -3.76 13.36 -24.85
N PRO A 331 -3.54 14.48 -24.12
CA PRO A 331 -2.21 15.10 -24.06
C PRO A 331 -1.16 14.19 -23.41
N ILE A 332 -1.56 13.38 -22.42
CA ILE A 332 -0.67 12.44 -21.73
C ILE A 332 -0.21 11.34 -22.69
N VAL A 333 -1.14 10.76 -23.46
CA VAL A 333 -0.83 9.75 -24.48
C VAL A 333 0.09 10.31 -25.57
N LEU A 334 -0.15 11.54 -26.02
CA LEU A 334 0.70 12.19 -27.02
C LEU A 334 2.13 12.44 -26.52
N ASP A 335 2.29 12.78 -25.24
CA ASP A 335 3.61 12.94 -24.61
C ASP A 335 4.34 11.60 -24.48
N ILE A 336 3.64 10.54 -24.05
CA ILE A 336 4.21 9.17 -24.00
C ILE A 336 4.74 8.76 -25.38
N ARG A 337 3.92 8.88 -26.42
CA ARG A 337 4.34 8.59 -27.81
C ARG A 337 5.54 9.41 -28.27
N LYS A 338 5.64 10.66 -27.82
CA LYS A 338 6.75 11.55 -28.18
C LYS A 338 8.05 11.10 -27.50
N ARG A 339 7.99 10.65 -26.25
CA ARG A 339 9.15 10.09 -25.52
C ARG A 339 9.62 8.80 -26.15
N GLU A 340 8.70 7.88 -26.46
CA GLU A 340 9.02 6.62 -27.14
C GLU A 340 9.71 6.87 -28.49
N ARG A 341 9.21 7.82 -29.29
CA ARG A 341 9.87 8.18 -30.57
C ARG A 341 11.31 8.69 -30.37
N ARG A 342 11.54 9.56 -29.39
CA ARG A 342 12.88 10.08 -29.07
C ARG A 342 13.85 9.00 -28.61
N GLU A 343 13.37 7.98 -27.90
CA GLU A 343 14.20 6.85 -27.49
C GLU A 343 14.54 5.92 -28.66
N THR A 344 13.67 5.87 -29.68
CA THR A 344 13.88 5.02 -30.88
C THR A 344 14.69 5.70 -31.99
N GLU A 345 14.76 7.03 -32.03
CA GLU A 345 15.60 7.76 -32.97
C GLU A 345 17.05 7.79 -32.45
N PRO A 346 18.02 7.16 -33.14
CA PRO A 346 19.42 7.32 -32.78
C PRO A 346 19.79 8.79 -32.98
N ASP A 347 20.44 9.37 -31.97
CA ASP A 347 20.92 10.74 -31.98
C ASP A 347 21.96 10.90 -33.12
N ASP A 348 21.52 11.39 -34.29
CA ASP A 348 22.36 11.63 -35.47
C ASP A 348 23.24 12.89 -35.30
N THR A 349 23.41 13.35 -34.06
CA THR A 349 24.24 14.50 -33.71
C THR A 349 25.24 14.19 -32.61
N SER A 350 26.27 13.41 -32.92
CA SER A 350 27.68 13.78 -32.61
C SER A 350 28.64 12.60 -32.82
N GLY A 351 29.74 12.91 -33.51
CA GLY A 351 30.89 12.02 -33.57
C GLY A 351 31.39 11.62 -32.18
N ASN A 352 31.76 10.34 -32.10
CA ASN A 352 32.70 9.79 -31.13
C ASN A 352 32.35 10.00 -29.64
N ARG A 353 31.26 9.38 -29.18
CA ARG A 353 31.13 8.94 -27.79
C ARG A 353 30.63 7.50 -27.74
N ILE A 354 31.48 6.62 -27.25
CA ILE A 354 31.16 5.22 -26.92
C ILE A 354 30.18 5.25 -25.75
N GLY A 355 28.87 5.30 -26.07
CA GLY A 355 27.79 5.05 -25.12
C GLY A 355 27.41 3.58 -25.18
N LEU A 356 27.55 2.87 -24.06
CA LEU A 356 27.07 1.49 -23.93
C LEU A 356 25.55 1.48 -24.11
N SER A 357 25.08 1.02 -25.27
CA SER A 357 23.70 0.59 -25.45
C SER A 357 23.52 -0.76 -24.78
N THR A 358 22.83 -0.79 -23.63
CA THR A 358 22.16 -2.02 -23.16
C THR A 358 20.90 -2.23 -23.99
N SER A 359 21.09 -2.52 -25.27
CA SER A 359 20.10 -3.21 -26.10
C SER A 359 20.67 -4.58 -26.40
N LEU A 360 20.25 -5.58 -25.63
CA LEU A 360 20.41 -6.99 -26.00
C LEU A 360 19.62 -7.24 -27.30
N ARG A 361 20.27 -7.03 -28.43
CA ARG A 361 19.89 -7.62 -29.72
C ARG A 361 21.05 -8.49 -30.16
N CYS A 362 20.86 -9.80 -30.07
CA CYS A 362 21.76 -10.79 -30.62
C CYS A 362 21.74 -10.69 -32.15
N PRO A 363 22.86 -10.33 -32.80
CA PRO A 363 23.02 -10.46 -34.24
C PRO A 363 23.71 -11.82 -34.49
N ASN A 364 22.98 -12.73 -35.14
CA ASN A 364 23.33 -14.12 -35.48
C ASN A 364 22.74 -15.17 -34.52
N GLN A 365 22.23 -16.21 -35.16
CA GLN A 365 21.27 -17.21 -34.68
C GLN A 365 21.66 -17.94 -33.40
N GLU A 366 20.61 -18.40 -32.70
CA GLU A 366 20.55 -19.26 -31.50
C GLU A 366 20.45 -18.54 -30.14
N CYS A 367 19.22 -18.09 -29.82
CA CYS A 367 18.78 -17.95 -28.44
C CYS A 367 17.90 -19.15 -28.09
N PRO A 368 18.15 -19.89 -26.99
CA PRO A 368 17.26 -20.95 -26.55
C PRO A 368 15.92 -20.36 -26.11
N ASP A 369 14.84 -21.02 -26.51
CA ASP A 369 13.44 -20.63 -26.31
C ASP A 369 13.07 -20.58 -24.82
N MET A 370 13.14 -19.40 -24.20
CA MET A 370 12.46 -19.14 -22.92
C MET A 370 11.03 -18.70 -23.19
N SER A 371 10.19 -19.71 -23.36
CA SER A 371 8.74 -19.66 -23.36
C SER A 371 8.16 -18.77 -22.24
N LEU A 372 7.75 -17.55 -22.59
CA LEU A 372 6.72 -16.80 -21.86
C LEU A 372 5.36 -17.01 -22.53
N ARG A 373 4.93 -18.27 -22.59
CA ARG A 373 3.51 -18.61 -22.74
C ARG A 373 2.90 -18.74 -21.35
N ARG A 374 2.34 -17.66 -20.81
CA ARG A 374 1.25 -17.77 -19.84
C ARG A 374 -0.06 -17.53 -20.58
N ASN A 375 -0.82 -18.62 -20.66
CA ASN A 375 -2.15 -18.78 -21.24
C ASN A 375 -3.09 -17.61 -20.95
N ILE A 376 -3.58 -16.96 -22.02
CA ILE A 376 -4.89 -16.30 -22.05
C ILE A 376 -5.72 -17.09 -23.07
N PRO A 377 -6.80 -17.79 -22.67
CA PRO A 377 -7.72 -18.36 -23.66
C PRO A 377 -8.44 -17.22 -24.40
N ARG A 378 -8.50 -17.33 -25.73
CA ARG A 378 -9.29 -16.43 -26.59
C ARG A 378 -10.77 -16.62 -26.25
N LEU A 379 -11.46 -15.52 -26.00
CA LEU A 379 -12.92 -15.46 -26.02
C LEU A 379 -13.38 -15.80 -27.45
N GLN A 380 -14.20 -16.83 -27.57
CA GLN A 380 -15.16 -17.00 -28.68
C GLN A 380 -16.53 -16.54 -28.19
#